data_AF-A0A3D2JNW6-F1
#
_entry.id   AF-A0A3D2JNW6-F1
#
_cell.length_a   1.000
_cell.length_b   1.000
_cell.length_c   1.000
_cell.angle_alpha   90.00
_cell.angle_beta   90.00
_cell.angle_gamma   90.00
#
_symmetry.space_group_name_H-M   'P 1'
#
loop_
_entity.id
_entity.type
_entity.pdbx_description
1 polymer ?
#
loop_
_entity_poly.entity_id
_entity_poly.type
_entity_poly.pdbx_seq_one_letter_code
_entity_poly.pdbx_strand_id
1 'polypeptide(L)'
;PVEKVMVAEILDIKEELYLSIVIDGDLGSPVVMASTEGGVEIEEVAEATPEKIFRVAGDPLIGLTTYHARDIAMALDVPAKSLRATT
;
A
#
# COMPACT_ATOMS: atom_id res chain seq x y z
N PRO A 1 23.67 19.29 -9.02
CA PRO A 1 23.83 19.89 -7.68
C PRO A 1 22.64 19.50 -6.79
N VAL A 2 22.86 19.20 -5.51
CA VAL A 2 21.77 18.98 -4.56
C VAL A 2 21.40 20.34 -3.97
N GLU A 3 20.13 20.76 -4.13
CA GLU A 3 19.68 22.10 -3.73
C GLU A 3 19.09 22.14 -2.31
N LYS A 4 18.61 20.99 -1.80
CA LYS A 4 17.94 20.87 -0.50
C LYS A 4 18.21 19.51 0.14
N VAL A 5 18.18 19.49 1.47
CA VAL A 5 18.29 18.29 2.31
C VAL A 5 17.09 18.26 3.25
N MET A 6 16.45 17.09 3.38
CA MET A 6 15.40 16.85 4.36
C MET A 6 16.04 16.34 5.66
N VAL A 7 15.76 17.02 6.77
CA VAL A 7 16.20 16.61 8.11
C VAL A 7 14.97 16.21 8.90
N ALA A 8 14.97 15.00 9.46
CA ALA A 8 13.88 14.42 10.22
C ALA A 8 14.41 13.69 11.46
N GLU A 9 13.54 13.46 12.43
CA GLU A 9 13.85 12.62 13.59
C GLU A 9 14.00 11.15 13.16
N ILE A 10 14.90 10.43 13.84
CA ILE A 10 15.05 8.99 13.65
C ILE A 10 13.94 8.29 14.43
N LEU A 11 13.16 7.47 13.72
CA LEU A 11 12.13 6.63 14.33
C LEU A 11 12.62 5.18 14.40
N ASP A 12 12.19 4.46 15.44
CA ASP A 12 12.40 3.01 15.57
C ASP A 12 11.36 2.28 14.71
N ILE A 13 11.78 1.81 13.53
CA ILE A 13 10.92 1.14 12.56
C ILE A 13 10.83 -0.34 12.92
N LYS A 14 9.64 -0.77 13.34
CA LYS A 14 9.39 -2.17 13.72
C LYS A 14 9.12 -3.07 12.53
N GLU A 15 8.36 -2.55 11.57
CA GLU A 15 7.89 -3.27 10.39
C GLU A 15 7.83 -2.28 9.23
N GLU A 16 8.16 -2.75 8.02
CA GLU A 16 8.09 -1.99 6.79
C GLU A 16 7.04 -2.63 5.88
N LEU A 17 6.12 -1.81 5.37
CA LEU A 17 5.06 -2.25 4.47
C LEU A 17 5.19 -1.49 3.14
N TYR A 18 4.80 -2.15 2.06
CA TYR A 18 4.66 -1.50 0.75
C TYR A 18 3.20 -1.14 0.50
N LEU A 19 2.97 0.10 0.07
CA LEU A 19 1.67 0.59 -0.39
C LEU A 19 1.86 1.54 -1.56
N SER A 20 1.16 1.32 -2.65
CA SER A 20 1.11 2.24 -3.77
C SER A 20 -0.29 2.34 -4.36
N ILE A 21 -0.54 3.44 -5.06
CA ILE A 21 -1.77 3.66 -5.83
C ILE A 21 -1.33 4.12 -7.21
N VAL A 22 -1.73 3.37 -8.22
CA VAL A 22 -1.42 3.66 -9.62
C VAL A 22 -2.71 3.71 -10.43
N ILE A 23 -2.71 4.42 -11.55
CA ILE A 23 -3.82 4.34 -12.51
C ILE A 23 -3.52 3.18 -13.45
N ASP A 24 -4.35 2.15 -13.42
CA ASP A 24 -4.26 1.03 -14.35
C ASP A 24 -4.91 1.44 -15.68
N GLY A 25 -4.13 1.39 -16.75
CA GLY A 25 -4.55 1.85 -18.08
C GLY A 25 -5.57 0.92 -18.74
N ASP A 26 -5.55 -0.36 -18.41
CA ASP A 26 -6.48 -1.35 -18.97
C ASP A 26 -7.84 -1.27 -18.27
N LEU A 27 -7.82 -1.05 -16.95
CA LEU A 27 -9.04 -0.87 -16.14
C LEU A 27 -9.57 0.56 -16.16
N GLY A 28 -8.77 1.54 -16.58
CA GLY A 28 -9.11 2.97 -16.50
C GLY A 28 -9.43 3.44 -15.07
N SER A 29 -8.82 2.79 -14.07
CA SER A 29 -9.22 2.87 -12.66
C SER A 29 -8.00 2.98 -11.74
N PRO A 30 -8.12 3.62 -10.56
CA PRO A 30 -7.08 3.56 -9.55
C PRO A 30 -6.98 2.14 -8.99
N VAL A 31 -5.78 1.58 -8.99
CA VAL A 31 -5.45 0.28 -8.38
C VAL A 31 -4.49 0.50 -7.24
N VAL A 32 -4.86 0.01 -6.06
CA VAL A 32 -3.96 -0.08 -4.90
C VAL A 32 -3.18 -1.38 -5.00
N MET A 33 -1.87 -1.29 -4.81
CA MET A 33 -1.00 -2.44 -4.59
C MET A 33 -0.43 -2.36 -3.18
N ALA A 34 -0.42 -3.49 -2.47
CA ALA A 34 0.03 -3.58 -1.11
C ALA A 34 0.82 -4.87 -0.89
N SER A 35 1.88 -4.83 -0.08
CA SER A 35 2.66 -6.01 0.30
C SER A 35 3.26 -5.86 1.70
N THR A 36 3.41 -6.97 2.41
CA THR A 36 4.16 -7.04 3.68
C THR A 36 5.67 -6.90 3.47
N GLU A 37 6.15 -6.96 2.24
CA GLU A 37 7.55 -6.78 1.87
C GLU A 37 7.84 -5.30 1.61
N GLY A 38 7.88 -4.48 2.67
CA GLY A 38 8.38 -3.11 2.58
C GLY A 38 9.91 -3.06 2.48
N GLY A 39 10.44 -1.93 1.98
CA GLY A 39 11.90 -1.70 1.90
C GLY A 39 12.61 -2.40 0.75
N VAL A 40 11.90 -3.16 -0.08
CA VAL A 40 12.41 -3.84 -1.29
C VAL A 40 11.74 -3.31 -2.55
N GLU A 41 12.39 -3.50 -3.71
CA GLU A 41 11.81 -3.15 -5.00
C GLU A 41 10.59 -4.03 -5.30
N ILE A 42 9.45 -3.41 -5.64
CA ILE A 42 8.19 -4.14 -5.77
C ILE A 42 8.19 -5.07 -6.99
N GLU A 43 8.97 -4.73 -8.02
CA GLU A 43 9.17 -5.54 -9.22
C GLU A 43 9.82 -6.88 -8.88
N GLU A 44 10.78 -6.90 -7.95
CA GLU A 44 11.42 -8.15 -7.50
C GLU A 44 10.42 -9.05 -6.77
N VAL A 45 9.59 -8.46 -5.90
CA VAL A 45 8.51 -9.19 -5.21
C VAL A 45 7.51 -9.75 -6.21
N ALA A 46 7.18 -8.99 -7.26
CA ALA A 46 6.25 -9.43 -8.31
C ALA A 46 6.78 -10.61 -9.13
N GLU A 47 8.10 -10.73 -9.30
CA GLU A 47 8.73 -11.85 -10.00
C GLU A 47 8.92 -13.08 -9.09
N ALA A 48 9.40 -12.87 -7.86
CA ALA A 48 9.80 -13.97 -6.97
C ALA A 48 8.63 -14.53 -6.14
N THR A 49 7.77 -13.66 -5.62
CA THR A 49 6.67 -14.02 -4.71
C THR A 49 5.41 -13.19 -5.01
N PRO A 50 4.82 -13.33 -6.21
CA PRO A 50 3.67 -12.52 -6.64
C PRO A 50 2.45 -12.64 -5.71
N GLU A 51 2.30 -13.75 -5.00
CA GLU A 51 1.24 -14.00 -4.03
C GLU A 51 1.28 -13.07 -2.81
N LYS A 52 2.42 -12.42 -2.55
CA LYS A 52 2.56 -11.41 -1.49
C LYS A 52 2.05 -10.04 -1.90
N ILE A 53 1.70 -9.83 -3.17
CA ILE A 53 1.17 -8.56 -3.66
C ILE A 53 -0.36 -8.63 -3.69
N PHE A 54 -0.98 -7.90 -2.77
CA PHE A 54 -2.41 -7.68 -2.76
C PHE A 54 -2.78 -6.51 -3.68
N ARG A 55 -3.84 -6.68 -4.48
CA ARG A 55 -4.32 -5.68 -5.43
C ARG A 55 -5.80 -5.41 -5.23
N VAL A 56 -6.18 -4.13 -5.21
CA VAL A 56 -7.58 -3.69 -5.13
C VAL A 56 -7.83 -2.60 -6.15
N ALA A 57 -8.75 -2.85 -7.07
CA ALA A 57 -9.22 -1.84 -8.02
C ALA A 57 -10.34 -1.01 -7.38
N GLY A 58 -10.19 0.31 -7.38
CA GLY A 58 -11.29 1.23 -7.12
C GLY A 58 -12.21 1.30 -8.32
N ASP A 59 -13.50 1.44 -8.08
CA ASP A 59 -14.48 1.65 -9.15
C ASP A 59 -14.35 3.09 -9.71
N PRO A 60 -14.41 3.32 -11.03
CA PRO A 60 -14.25 4.67 -11.59
C PRO A 60 -15.27 5.71 -11.12
N LEU A 61 -16.47 5.28 -10.77
CA LEU A 61 -17.58 6.15 -10.38
C LEU A 61 -17.55 6.46 -8.88
N ILE A 62 -17.32 5.45 -8.04
CA ILE A 62 -17.35 5.59 -6.58
C ILE A 62 -15.97 5.67 -5.92
N GLY A 63 -14.91 5.30 -6.64
CA GLY A 63 -13.53 5.29 -6.18
C GLY A 63 -13.18 4.16 -5.21
N LEU A 64 -12.10 4.38 -4.46
CA LEU A 64 -11.72 3.53 -3.34
C LEU A 64 -12.59 3.86 -2.13
N THR A 65 -13.18 2.84 -1.51
CA THR A 65 -14.08 3.00 -0.37
C THR A 65 -13.42 2.48 0.91
N THR A 66 -14.07 2.70 2.05
CA THR A 66 -13.56 2.28 3.36
C THR A 66 -13.44 0.77 3.53
N TYR A 67 -14.20 -0.05 2.81
CA TYR A 67 -14.03 -1.52 2.90
C TYR A 67 -12.74 -1.96 2.21
N HIS A 68 -12.38 -1.38 1.07
CA HIS A 68 -11.09 -1.63 0.42
C HIS A 68 -9.91 -1.37 1.37
N ALA A 69 -9.96 -0.24 2.10
CA ALA A 69 -8.93 0.09 3.07
C ALA A 69 -8.82 -0.97 4.20
N ARG A 70 -9.93 -1.59 4.60
CA ARG A 70 -9.93 -2.68 5.59
C ARG A 70 -9.35 -3.95 5.00
N ASP A 71 -9.76 -4.31 3.79
CA ASP A 71 -9.25 -5.50 3.10
C ASP A 71 -7.73 -5.40 2.92
N ILE A 72 -7.24 -4.24 2.50
CA ILE A 72 -5.80 -3.95 2.40
C ILE A 72 -5.12 -4.03 3.76
N ALA A 73 -5.69 -3.39 4.79
CA ALA A 73 -5.07 -3.39 6.11
C ALA A 73 -5.03 -4.80 6.74
N MET A 74 -6.04 -5.63 6.48
CA MET A 74 -6.04 -7.04 6.87
C MET A 74 -5.02 -7.86 6.08
N ALA A 75 -4.88 -7.62 4.77
CA ALA A 75 -3.87 -8.27 3.94
C ALA A 75 -2.43 -7.90 4.32
N LEU A 76 -2.23 -6.71 4.90
CA LEU A 76 -0.95 -6.22 5.41
C LEU A 76 -0.70 -6.56 6.89
N ASP A 77 -1.55 -7.38 7.51
CA ASP A 77 -1.49 -7.73 8.94
C ASP A 77 -1.44 -6.51 9.89
N VAL A 78 -2.07 -5.41 9.48
CA VAL A 78 -2.13 -4.20 10.32
C VAL A 78 -2.89 -4.51 11.61
N PRO A 79 -2.32 -4.20 12.79
CA PRO A 79 -2.96 -4.52 14.05
C PRO A 79 -4.36 -3.92 14.16
N ALA A 80 -5.35 -4.72 14.59
CA ALA A 80 -6.75 -4.28 14.70
C ALA A 80 -6.95 -3.00 15.53
N LYS A 81 -6.10 -2.77 16.54
CA LYS A 81 -6.09 -1.54 17.35
C LYS A 81 -5.75 -0.27 16.55
N SER A 82 -5.04 -0.41 15.43
CA SER A 82 -4.67 0.66 14.52
C SER A 82 -5.78 0.96 13.51
N LEU A 83 -6.77 0.07 13.39
CA LEU A 83 -7.94 0.28 12.55
C LEU A 83 -8.94 1.15 13.27
N ARG A 84 -9.46 2.17 12.58
CA ARG A 84 -10.45 3.07 13.15
C ARG A 84 -11.81 2.35 13.23
N ALA A 85 -12.38 2.26 14.45
CA ALA A 85 -13.77 1.87 14.64
C ALA A 85 -14.67 2.85 13.89
N THR A 86 -15.57 2.34 13.05
CA THR A 86 -16.39 3.18 12.16
C THR A 86 -17.75 3.44 12.79
N THR A 87 -18.02 4.72 13.03
CA THR A 87 -19.37 5.29 12.99
C THR A 87 -19.83 5.40 11.54
#